data_AF-A0A952N5K5-F1
#
_entry.id   AF-A0A952N5K5-F1
#
_cell.length_a   1.000
_cell.length_b   1.000
_cell.length_c   1.000
_cell.angle_alpha   90.00
_cell.angle_beta   90.00
_cell.angle_gamma   90.00
#
_symmetry.space_group_name_H-M   'P 1'
#
loop_
_entity.id
_entity.type
_entity.pdbx_description
1 polymer ?
#
loop_
_entity_poly.entity_id
_entity_poly.type
_entity_poly.pdbx_seq_one_letter_code
_entity_poly.pdbx_strand_id
1 'polypeptide(L)'
;MRSVTTAGFRKAYQALPASVKKKAKDAYKRWKKDPFHVSLNFKQIHNTLPIFSVRIGLSYRALGRKEKNTLIWFWIGSHEDYNNLIKQI
;
A
#
# COMPACT_ATOMS: atom_id res chain seq x y z
N MET A 1 -14.84 -3.11 0.73
CA MET A 1 -13.70 -4.02 0.44
C MET A 1 -13.07 -4.48 1.75
N ARG A 2 -12.78 -5.76 1.89
CA ARG A 2 -12.02 -6.33 3.02
C ARG A 2 -10.54 -6.00 2.90
N SER A 3 -9.83 -5.93 4.02
CA SER A 3 -8.40 -5.63 4.05
C SER A 3 -7.67 -6.59 4.99
N VAL A 4 -6.59 -7.17 4.49
CA VAL A 4 -5.74 -8.11 5.23
C VAL A 4 -4.28 -7.72 5.02
N THR A 5 -3.43 -7.95 6.01
CA THR A 5 -1.98 -7.72 5.93
C THR A 5 -1.23 -9.05 6.04
N THR A 6 -0.23 -9.28 5.22
CA THR A 6 0.68 -10.43 5.36
C THR A 6 1.69 -10.21 6.50
N ALA A 7 2.44 -11.25 6.86
CA ALA A 7 3.58 -11.13 7.77
C ALA A 7 4.66 -10.19 7.22
N GLY A 8 4.93 -10.24 5.91
CA GLY A 8 5.88 -9.35 5.25
C GLY A 8 5.49 -7.88 5.37
N PHE A 9 4.21 -7.56 5.16
CA PHE A 9 3.70 -6.20 5.38
C PHE A 9 3.92 -5.74 6.81
N ARG A 10 3.59 -6.59 7.80
CA ARG A 10 3.73 -6.23 9.23
C ARG A 10 5.20 -5.98 9.60
N LYS A 11 6.12 -6.81 9.12
CA LYS A 11 7.56 -6.63 9.32
C LYS A 11 8.04 -5.31 8.71
N ALA A 12 7.69 -5.03 7.46
CA ALA A 12 8.04 -3.79 6.79
C ALA A 12 7.45 -2.57 7.52
N TYR A 13 6.17 -2.65 7.92
CA TYR A 13 5.49 -1.60 8.70
C TYR A 13 6.18 -1.32 10.04
N GLN A 14 6.64 -2.37 10.75
CA GLN A 14 7.34 -2.22 12.03
C GLN A 14 8.68 -1.50 11.88
N ALA A 15 9.37 -1.64 10.75
CA ALA A 15 10.63 -0.95 10.47
C ALA A 15 10.45 0.54 10.13
N LEU A 16 9.22 1.00 9.84
CA LEU A 16 8.98 2.38 9.45
C LEU A 16 9.17 3.37 10.62
N PRO A 17 9.61 4.62 10.33
CA PRO A 17 9.59 5.70 11.29
C PRO A 17 8.18 5.96 11.86
N ALA A 18 8.10 6.40 13.12
CA ALA A 18 6.82 6.66 13.80
C ALA A 18 5.91 7.64 13.03
N SER A 19 6.49 8.67 12.42
CA SER A 19 5.78 9.66 11.60
C SER A 19 5.13 9.02 10.37
N VAL A 20 5.78 8.04 9.75
CA VAL A 20 5.27 7.31 8.58
C VAL A 20 4.20 6.31 9.01
N LYS A 21 4.38 5.63 10.14
CA LYS A 21 3.36 4.75 10.74
C LYS A 21 2.04 5.49 10.98
N LYS A 22 2.10 6.75 11.45
CA LYS A 22 0.92 7.63 11.59
C LYS A 22 0.26 7.91 10.25
N LYS A 23 1.03 8.37 9.25
CA LYS A 23 0.53 8.63 7.89
C LYS A 23 -0.11 7.39 7.27
N ALA A 24 0.46 6.21 7.48
CA ALA A 24 -0.07 4.94 7.01
C ALA A 24 -1.43 4.60 7.64
N LYS A 25 -1.59 4.82 8.96
CA LYS A 25 -2.88 4.66 9.64
C LYS A 25 -3.93 5.63 9.10
N ASP A 26 -3.56 6.89 8.85
CA ASP A 26 -4.48 7.90 8.32
C ASP A 26 -4.90 7.60 6.88
N ALA A 27 -3.95 7.17 6.04
CA ALA A 27 -4.23 6.70 4.69
C ALA A 27 -5.14 5.47 4.71
N TYR A 28 -4.92 4.50 5.61
CA TYR A 28 -5.79 3.34 5.76
C TYR A 28 -7.22 3.72 6.17
N LYS A 29 -7.37 4.64 7.14
CA LYS A 29 -8.69 5.15 7.53
C LYS A 29 -9.43 5.79 6.36
N ARG A 30 -8.72 6.60 5.55
CA ARG A 30 -9.27 7.22 4.34
C ARG A 30 -9.66 6.16 3.32
N TRP A 31 -8.77 5.22 3.03
CA TRP A 31 -9.01 4.12 2.08
C TRP A 31 -10.21 3.27 2.49
N LYS A 32 -10.43 3.03 3.79
CA LYS A 32 -11.58 2.26 4.28
C LYS A 32 -12.91 2.98 4.03
N LYS A 33 -12.91 4.31 4.03
CA LYS A 33 -14.10 5.15 3.75
C LYS A 33 -14.31 5.33 2.25
N ASP A 34 -13.26 5.74 1.54
CA ASP A 34 -13.23 5.98 0.11
C ASP A 34 -11.88 5.51 -0.45
N PRO A 35 -11.81 4.29 -1.00
CA PRO A 35 -10.60 3.76 -1.61
C PRO A 35 -10.07 4.59 -2.77
N PHE A 36 -10.94 5.30 -3.49
CA PHE A 36 -10.62 6.02 -4.73
C PHE A 36 -10.41 7.52 -4.51
N HIS A 37 -10.33 7.95 -3.25
CA HIS A 37 -10.01 9.34 -2.90
C HIS A 37 -8.68 9.77 -3.56
N VAL A 38 -8.69 10.89 -4.28
CA VAL A 38 -7.57 11.38 -5.12
C VAL A 38 -6.21 11.43 -4.39
N SER A 39 -6.20 11.79 -3.11
CA SER A 39 -4.97 11.83 -2.30
C SER A 39 -4.27 10.47 -2.12
N LEU A 40 -5.04 9.37 -2.21
CA LEU A 40 -4.53 8.01 -2.06
C LEU A 40 -3.87 7.51 -3.34
N ASN A 41 -4.21 8.10 -4.50
CA ASN A 41 -3.74 7.65 -5.81
C ASN A 41 -3.82 6.10 -5.93
N PHE A 42 -4.94 5.54 -5.47
CA PHE A 42 -5.12 4.10 -5.41
C PHE A 42 -5.36 3.55 -6.81
N LYS A 43 -4.41 2.79 -7.34
CA LYS A 43 -4.46 2.31 -8.72
C LYS A 43 -3.76 0.97 -8.90
N GLN A 44 -4.17 0.24 -9.92
CA GLN A 44 -3.43 -0.94 -10.38
C GLN A 44 -2.12 -0.48 -11.02
N ILE A 45 -1.02 -1.17 -10.69
CA ILE A 45 0.33 -0.81 -11.14
C ILE A 45 0.99 -1.88 -12.00
N HIS A 46 0.33 -3.02 -12.18
CA HIS A 46 0.80 -4.13 -12.99
C HIS A 46 -0.23 -4.44 -14.08
N ASN A 47 0.24 -4.79 -15.29
CA ASN A 47 -0.64 -4.95 -16.46
C ASN A 47 -1.56 -6.17 -16.35
N THR A 48 -1.03 -7.32 -15.92
CA THR A 48 -1.80 -8.58 -15.84
C THR A 48 -2.19 -8.98 -14.42
N LEU A 49 -1.30 -8.83 -13.44
CA LEU A 49 -1.57 -9.13 -12.05
C LEU A 49 -2.40 -8.03 -11.37
N PRO A 50 -3.36 -8.37 -10.49
CA PRO A 50 -4.19 -7.41 -9.77
C PRO A 50 -3.43 -6.77 -8.59
N ILE A 51 -2.27 -6.18 -8.87
CA ILE A 51 -1.41 -5.49 -7.89
C ILE A 51 -1.75 -4.01 -7.88
N PHE A 52 -2.10 -3.51 -6.71
CA PHE A 52 -2.49 -2.13 -6.47
C PHE A 52 -1.48 -1.42 -5.57
N SER A 53 -1.30 -0.14 -5.83
CA SER A 53 -0.49 0.77 -5.01
C SER A 53 -1.37 1.81 -4.35
N VAL A 54 -1.02 2.20 -3.13
CA VAL A 54 -1.61 3.34 -2.41
C VAL A 54 -0.51 4.29 -1.92
N ARG A 55 -0.79 5.59 -2.02
CA ARG A 55 0.06 6.69 -1.56
C ARG A 55 -0.01 6.86 -0.05
N ILE A 56 1.15 6.85 0.61
CA ILE A 56 1.31 7.14 2.04
C ILE A 56 2.15 8.41 2.18
N GLY A 57 1.49 9.58 2.16
CA GLY A 57 2.19 10.85 2.03
C GLY A 57 2.98 10.94 0.71
N LEU A 58 3.97 11.84 0.63
CA LEU A 58 4.72 12.02 -0.62
C LEU A 58 5.68 10.84 -0.90
N SER A 59 6.43 10.42 0.11
CA SER A 59 7.62 9.58 -0.06
C SER A 59 7.44 8.08 0.22
N TYR A 60 6.24 7.61 0.57
CA TYR A 60 6.01 6.19 0.90
C TYR A 60 4.83 5.60 0.13
N ARG A 61 4.87 4.30 -0.13
CA ARG A 61 3.81 3.54 -0.80
C ARG A 61 3.52 2.26 -0.05
N ALA A 62 2.30 1.76 -0.19
CA ALA A 62 1.95 0.40 0.20
C ALA A 62 1.37 -0.34 -1.00
N LEU A 63 1.67 -1.64 -1.09
CA LEU A 63 1.24 -2.52 -2.17
C LEU A 63 0.34 -3.63 -1.64
N GLY A 64 -0.69 -3.94 -2.42
CA GLY A 64 -1.59 -5.05 -2.14
C GLY A 64 -2.08 -5.75 -3.39
N ARG A 65 -2.33 -7.05 -3.27
CA ARG A 65 -2.99 -7.84 -4.32
C ARG A 65 -4.49 -7.85 -4.05
N LYS A 66 -5.29 -7.56 -5.08
CA LYS A 66 -6.74 -7.65 -4.99
C LYS A 66 -7.20 -9.06 -5.36
N GLU A 67 -7.94 -9.69 -4.47
CA GLU A 67 -8.59 -10.98 -4.69
C GLU A 67 -10.08 -10.85 -4.37
N LYS A 68 -10.93 -10.97 -5.39
CA LYS A 68 -12.37 -10.76 -5.26
C LYS A 68 -12.66 -9.40 -4.58
N ASN A 69 -13.17 -9.43 -3.35
CA ASN A 69 -13.50 -8.25 -2.54
C ASN A 69 -12.50 -8.02 -1.38
N THR A 70 -11.30 -8.58 -1.45
CA THR A 70 -10.26 -8.46 -0.42
C THR A 70 -9.00 -7.86 -1.02
N LEU A 71 -8.45 -6.84 -0.36
CA LEU A 71 -7.12 -6.33 -0.65
C LEU A 71 -6.13 -6.88 0.37
N ILE A 72 -5.18 -7.69 -0.11
CA ILE A 72 -4.14 -8.33 0.69
C ILE A 72 -2.87 -7.50 0.56
N TRP A 73 -2.59 -6.68 1.57
CA TRP A 73 -1.40 -5.85 1.63
C TRP A 73 -0.18 -6.70 1.97
N PHE A 74 0.83 -6.66 1.10
CA PHE A 74 2.03 -7.48 1.25
C PHE A 74 3.30 -6.66 1.47
N TRP A 75 3.29 -5.36 1.17
CA TRP A 75 4.47 -4.51 1.30
C TRP A 75 4.11 -3.04 1.63
N ILE A 76 4.99 -2.36 2.35
CA ILE A 76 4.97 -0.90 2.59
C ILE A 76 6.40 -0.40 2.76
N GLY A 77 6.75 0.72 2.13
CA GLY A 77 8.12 1.22 2.14
C GLY A 77 8.28 2.55 1.42
N SER A 78 9.54 2.98 1.27
CA SER A 78 9.87 4.26 0.64
C SER A 78 9.58 4.24 -0.86
N HIS A 79 9.54 5.41 -1.50
CA HIS A 79 9.35 5.50 -2.94
C HIS A 79 10.53 4.88 -3.72
N GLU A 80 11.74 4.94 -3.16
CA GLU A 80 12.92 4.32 -3.74
C GLU A 80 12.82 2.79 -3.73
N ASP A 81 12.50 2.21 -2.56
CA ASP A 81 12.27 0.78 -2.43
C ASP A 81 11.12 0.30 -3.35
N TYR A 82 10.07 1.11 -3.47
CA TYR A 82 8.96 0.86 -4.38
C TYR A 82 9.41 0.83 -5.85
N ASN A 83 10.28 1.76 -6.28
CA ASN A 83 10.78 1.80 -7.65
C ASN A 83 11.63 0.57 -7.97
N ASN A 84 12.43 0.11 -7.01
CA ASN A 84 13.24 -1.11 -7.16
C ASN A 84 12.35 -2.36 -7.21
N LEU A 85 11.33 -2.43 -6.34
CA LEU A 85 10.40 -3.55 -6.31
C LEU A 85 9.61 -3.66 -7.61
N ILE A 86 9.12 -2.55 -8.17
CA ILE A 86 8.33 -2.55 -9.41
C ILE A 86 9.14 -3.02 -10.63
N LYS A 87 10.45 -2.81 -10.66
CA LYS A 87 11.27 -3.33 -11.76
C LYS A 87 11.33 -4.86 -11.82
N GLN A 88 10.95 -5.54 -10.74
CA GLN A 88 11.02 -7.00 -10.60
C GLN A 88 9.66 -7.70 -10.79
N ILE A 89 8.59 -6.94 -11.03
CA ILE A 89 7.21 -7.42 -11.18
C ILE A 89 6.68 -6.95 -12.53
#